data_AF-A0A5E4MQA5-F1
#
_entry.id   AF-A0A5E4MQA5-F1
#
_cell.length_a   1.000
_cell.length_b   1.000
_cell.length_c   1.000
_cell.angle_alpha   90.00
_cell.angle_beta   90.00
_cell.angle_gamma   90.00
#
_symmetry.space_group_name_H-M   'P 1'
#
loop_
_entity.id
_entity.type
_entity.pdbx_description
1 polymer ?
#
loop_
_entity_poly.entity_id
_entity_poly.type
_entity_poly.pdbx_seq_one_letter_code
_entity_poly.pdbx_strand_id
1 'polypeptide(L)'
;MRRLFTASHTNGQSMDPKCHVCKLTYALYQCPRFLALRTPDKVKATKSANICVNCLQNGHQASACWSAGCQICNKRHNSKLHLEEEKKKEAFAKNLIFQENQTENGVEGQKDGMKDEDTLISLKA
;
A
#
# COMPACT_ATOMS: atom_id res chain seq x y z
N MET A 1 -38.55 -5.16 16.04
CA MET A 1 -38.70 -5.82 14.71
C MET A 1 -37.54 -6.78 14.51
N ARG A 2 -37.73 -8.07 14.86
CA ARG A 2 -36.69 -9.12 14.75
C ARG A 2 -36.68 -9.64 13.32
N ARG A 3 -35.51 -9.57 12.64
CA ARG A 3 -35.34 -10.13 11.29
C ARG A 3 -35.23 -11.65 11.41
N LEU A 4 -36.18 -12.36 10.79
CA LEU A 4 -36.11 -13.80 10.58
C LEU A 4 -35.00 -14.07 9.55
N PHE A 5 -33.99 -14.85 9.93
CA PHE A 5 -33.02 -15.40 8.98
C PHE A 5 -33.66 -16.61 8.31
N THR A 6 -34.00 -16.49 7.03
CA THR A 6 -34.42 -17.64 6.22
C THR A 6 -33.19 -18.48 5.89
N ALA A 7 -33.22 -19.76 6.24
CA ALA A 7 -32.21 -20.73 5.81
C ALA A 7 -32.31 -20.89 4.28
N SER A 8 -31.25 -20.50 3.56
CA SER A 8 -31.15 -20.75 2.12
C SER A 8 -30.75 -22.20 1.90
N HIS A 9 -31.71 -23.02 1.46
CA HIS A 9 -31.42 -24.30 0.84
C HIS A 9 -30.61 -24.04 -0.44
N THR A 10 -29.41 -24.59 -0.56
CA THR A 10 -28.75 -24.70 -1.86
C THR A 10 -28.76 -26.16 -2.28
N ASN A 11 -29.76 -26.48 -3.10
CA ASN A 11 -29.77 -27.65 -3.95
C ASN A 11 -28.58 -27.54 -4.93
N GLY A 12 -27.92 -28.66 -5.22
CA GLY A 12 -26.57 -28.75 -5.80
C GLY A 12 -26.21 -27.65 -6.80
N GLN A 13 -25.15 -26.88 -6.49
CA GLN A 13 -24.62 -25.84 -7.35
C GLN A 13 -23.22 -26.21 -7.84
N SER A 14 -23.00 -26.02 -9.14
CA SER A 14 -21.67 -25.89 -9.72
C SER A 14 -20.81 -24.97 -8.84
N MET A 15 -19.58 -25.38 -8.57
CA MET A 15 -18.61 -24.63 -7.77
C MET A 15 -18.03 -23.47 -8.61
N ASP A 16 -18.90 -22.59 -9.10
CA ASP A 16 -18.47 -21.43 -9.86
C ASP A 16 -17.63 -20.52 -8.95
N PRO A 17 -16.46 -20.07 -9.44
CA PRO A 17 -15.55 -19.29 -8.63
C PRO A 17 -16.17 -17.93 -8.28
N LYS A 18 -16.36 -17.68 -6.98
CA LYS A 18 -16.91 -16.40 -6.47
C LYS A 18 -15.83 -15.35 -6.24
N CYS A 19 -14.56 -15.75 -6.08
CA CYS A 19 -13.45 -14.83 -5.88
C CYS A 19 -12.77 -14.44 -7.20
N HIS A 20 -12.76 -13.15 -7.54
CA HIS A 20 -12.07 -12.65 -8.74
C HIS A 20 -10.54 -12.64 -8.63
N VAL A 21 -9.97 -12.74 -7.42
CA VAL A 21 -8.51 -12.69 -7.19
C VAL A 21 -7.87 -14.06 -7.28
N CYS A 22 -8.49 -15.09 -6.69
CA CYS A 22 -7.92 -16.44 -6.63
C CYS A 22 -8.76 -17.50 -7.35
N LYS A 23 -9.92 -17.11 -7.93
CA LYS A 23 -10.84 -18.01 -8.63
C LYS A 23 -11.28 -19.22 -7.80
N LEU A 24 -11.49 -19.01 -6.50
CA LEU A 24 -12.04 -20.00 -5.58
C LEU A 24 -13.47 -19.63 -5.18
N THR A 25 -14.14 -20.54 -4.48
CA THR A 25 -15.60 -20.51 -4.21
C THR A 25 -16.02 -19.54 -3.10
N TYR A 26 -15.08 -18.92 -2.38
CA TYR A 26 -15.38 -17.95 -1.34
C TYR A 26 -15.49 -16.51 -1.88
N ALA A 27 -16.12 -15.63 -1.11
CA ALA A 27 -16.23 -14.20 -1.45
C ALA A 27 -14.89 -13.47 -1.28
N LEU A 28 -14.70 -12.35 -1.99
CA LEU A 28 -13.44 -11.59 -1.98
C LEU A 28 -12.99 -11.19 -0.57
N TYR A 29 -13.92 -10.85 0.32
CA TYR A 29 -13.60 -10.46 1.71
C TYR A 29 -12.96 -11.58 2.54
N GLN A 30 -13.16 -12.85 2.15
CA GLN A 30 -12.56 -14.02 2.80
C GLN A 30 -11.27 -14.46 2.12
N CYS A 31 -10.89 -13.84 1.00
CA CYS A 31 -9.75 -14.28 0.21
C CYS A 31 -8.43 -13.96 0.92
N PRO A 32 -7.63 -14.96 1.34
CA PRO A 32 -6.35 -14.72 2.00
C PRO A 32 -5.38 -13.97 1.07
N ARG A 33 -5.39 -14.29 -0.22
CA ARG A 33 -4.56 -13.62 -1.23
C ARG A 33 -4.92 -12.15 -1.35
N PHE A 34 -6.20 -11.80 -1.33
CA PHE A 34 -6.64 -10.40 -1.34
C PHE A 34 -6.28 -9.69 -0.04
N LEU A 35 -6.45 -10.35 1.11
CA LEU A 35 -6.14 -9.78 2.42
C LEU A 35 -4.65 -9.51 2.61
N ALA A 36 -3.80 -10.35 2.00
CA ALA A 36 -2.34 -10.23 2.00
C ALA A 36 -1.78 -9.14 1.06
N LEU A 37 -2.58 -8.61 0.12
CA LEU A 37 -2.14 -7.49 -0.73
C LEU A 37 -1.93 -6.22 0.09
N ARG A 38 -1.16 -5.27 -0.44
CA ARG A 38 -1.13 -3.91 0.11
C ARG A 38 -2.43 -3.19 -0.21
N THR A 39 -2.83 -2.23 0.61
CA THR A 39 -4.04 -1.43 0.40
C THR A 39 -4.17 -0.82 -1.02
N PRO A 40 -3.14 -0.21 -1.63
CA PRO A 40 -3.22 0.27 -3.02
C PRO A 40 -3.52 -0.86 -4.02
N ASP A 41 -2.90 -2.03 -3.84
CA ASP A 41 -3.12 -3.20 -4.69
C ASP A 41 -4.53 -3.77 -4.50
N LYS A 42 -5.07 -3.76 -3.28
CA LYS A 42 -6.47 -4.13 -3.01
C LYS A 42 -7.44 -3.23 -3.76
N VAL A 43 -7.21 -1.92 -3.75
CA VAL A 43 -8.05 -0.96 -4.49
C VAL A 43 -7.98 -1.23 -5.99
N LYS A 44 -6.78 -1.46 -6.53
CA LYS A 44 -6.58 -1.79 -7.94
C LYS A 44 -7.30 -3.09 -8.32
N ALA A 45 -7.11 -4.15 -7.56
CA ALA A 45 -7.75 -5.44 -7.78
C ALA A 45 -9.29 -5.34 -7.74
N THR A 46 -9.82 -4.60 -6.77
CA THR A 46 -11.28 -4.38 -6.63
C THR A 46 -11.85 -3.64 -7.85
N LYS A 47 -11.15 -2.60 -8.34
CA LYS A 47 -11.54 -1.85 -9.53
C LYS A 47 -11.45 -2.70 -10.80
N SER A 48 -10.35 -3.42 -10.99
CA SER A 48 -10.15 -4.30 -12.15
C SER A 48 -11.17 -5.44 -12.22
N ALA A 49 -11.64 -5.91 -11.07
CA ALA A 49 -12.67 -6.94 -10.98
C ALA A 49 -14.11 -6.41 -11.01
N ASN A 50 -14.33 -5.09 -11.18
CA ASN A 50 -15.65 -4.45 -11.08
C ASN A 50 -16.42 -4.80 -9.80
N ILE A 51 -15.70 -4.93 -8.68
CA ILE A 51 -16.26 -5.22 -7.37
C ILE A 51 -16.53 -3.90 -6.65
N CYS A 52 -17.60 -3.86 -5.85
CA CYS A 52 -17.92 -2.69 -5.05
C CYS A 52 -16.81 -2.41 -4.03
N VAL A 53 -16.18 -1.24 -4.10
CA VAL A 53 -15.14 -0.83 -3.14
C VAL A 53 -15.64 -0.63 -1.71
N ASN A 54 -16.97 -0.58 -1.51
CA ASN A 54 -17.57 -0.39 -0.19
C ASN A 54 -17.81 -1.71 0.55
N CYS A 55 -18.51 -2.65 -0.09
CA CYS A 55 -18.91 -3.92 0.52
C CYS A 55 -18.07 -5.12 0.07
N LEU A 56 -17.17 -4.95 -0.91
CA LEU A 56 -16.35 -6.01 -1.51
C LEU A 56 -17.18 -7.15 -2.15
N GLN A 57 -18.41 -6.84 -2.57
CA GLN A 57 -19.30 -7.75 -3.30
C GLN A 57 -19.47 -7.28 -4.76
N ASN A 58 -19.85 -8.21 -5.63
CA ASN A 58 -20.21 -7.93 -7.02
C ASN A 58 -21.69 -7.46 -7.13
N GLY A 59 -22.07 -7.01 -8.33
CA GLY A 59 -23.45 -6.68 -8.68
C GLY A 59 -23.85 -5.21 -8.49
N HIS A 60 -22.99 -4.36 -7.91
CA HIS A 60 -23.24 -2.92 -7.82
C HIS A 60 -21.95 -2.11 -7.64
N GLN A 61 -22.05 -0.79 -7.84
CA GLN A 61 -20.98 0.16 -7.58
C GLN A 61 -21.13 0.81 -6.20
N ALA A 62 -20.05 1.43 -5.70
CA ALA A 62 -20.07 2.09 -4.39
C ALA A 62 -21.09 3.23 -4.27
N SER A 63 -21.43 3.88 -5.39
CA SER A 63 -22.50 4.89 -5.48
C SER A 63 -23.87 4.33 -5.10
N ALA A 64 -24.21 3.14 -5.60
CA ALA A 64 -25.48 2.46 -5.36
C ALA A 64 -25.44 1.49 -4.15
N CYS A 65 -24.35 1.49 -3.38
CA CYS A 65 -24.19 0.55 -2.27
C CYS A 65 -25.05 0.94 -1.05
N TRP A 66 -25.77 -0.01 -0.45
CA TRP A 66 -26.51 0.25 0.79
C TRP A 66 -25.64 0.10 2.06
N SER A 67 -24.47 -0.54 1.95
CA SER A 67 -23.63 -0.81 3.11
C SER A 67 -23.06 0.48 3.71
N ALA A 68 -22.85 0.47 5.03
CA ALA A 68 -22.13 1.54 5.72
C ALA A 68 -20.74 1.74 5.12
N GLY A 69 -20.27 3.00 5.14
CA GLY A 69 -18.94 3.36 4.67
C GLY A 69 -17.83 2.98 5.64
N CYS A 70 -16.63 3.50 5.36
CA CYS A 70 -15.46 3.34 6.19
C CYS A 70 -15.69 3.96 7.56
N GLN A 71 -15.44 3.20 8.62
CA GLN A 71 -15.61 3.69 10.00
C GLN A 71 -14.46 4.60 10.46
N ILE A 72 -13.39 4.71 9.67
CA ILE A 72 -12.20 5.50 10.00
C ILE A 72 -12.29 6.92 9.42
N CYS A 73 -12.82 7.06 8.22
CA CYS A 73 -12.89 8.37 7.53
C CYS A 73 -14.27 8.71 6.95
N ASN A 74 -15.29 7.90 7.24
CA ASN A 74 -16.68 8.09 6.84
C ASN A 74 -16.92 8.19 5.32
N LYS A 75 -15.93 7.79 4.50
CA LYS A 75 -16.03 7.73 3.03
C LYS A 75 -16.59 6.39 2.56
N ARG A 76 -17.08 6.34 1.31
CA ARG A 76 -17.73 5.15 0.70
C ARG A 76 -16.71 4.10 0.23
N HIS A 77 -16.01 3.48 1.17
CA HIS A 77 -15.14 2.33 0.94
C HIS A 77 -15.08 1.41 2.17
N ASN A 78 -14.68 0.16 1.97
CA ASN A 78 -14.46 -0.77 3.06
C ASN A 78 -13.24 -0.35 3.90
N SER A 79 -13.28 -0.49 5.23
CA SER A 79 -12.12 -0.17 6.10
C SER A 79 -10.86 -0.95 5.74
N LYS A 80 -10.95 -2.11 5.08
CA LYS A 80 -9.79 -2.86 4.57
C LYS A 80 -9.08 -2.18 3.39
N LEU A 81 -9.70 -1.17 2.78
CA LEU A 81 -9.17 -0.35 1.69
C LEU A 81 -8.72 1.04 2.17
N HIS A 82 -8.69 1.29 3.48
CA HIS A 82 -8.35 2.58 4.05
C HIS A 82 -6.84 2.85 3.97
N LEU A 83 -6.43 3.92 3.28
CA LEU A 83 -5.02 4.21 2.91
C LEU A 83 -4.26 5.08 3.93
N GLU A 84 -4.93 5.71 4.89
CA GLU A 84 -4.26 6.71 5.74
C GLU A 84 -3.18 6.12 6.64
N GLU A 85 -3.39 4.91 7.16
CA GLU A 85 -2.39 4.22 7.98
C GLU A 85 -1.17 3.81 7.16
N GLU A 86 -1.37 3.38 5.91
CA GLU A 86 -0.26 3.02 5.02
C GLU A 86 0.60 4.25 4.69
N LYS A 87 -0.01 5.41 4.45
CA LYS A 87 0.72 6.67 4.22
C LYS A 87 1.58 7.07 5.43
N LYS A 88 1.07 6.86 6.65
CA LYS A 88 1.83 7.13 7.88
C LYS A 88 3.01 6.17 8.03
N LYS A 89 2.82 4.88 7.74
CA LYS A 89 3.91 3.88 7.73
C LYS A 89 4.97 4.20 6.69
N GLU A 90 4.55 4.57 5.48
CA GLU A 90 5.47 4.98 4.41
C GLU A 90 6.27 6.24 4.79
N ALA A 91 5.63 7.24 5.39
CA ALA A 91 6.30 8.44 5.86
C ALA A 91 7.31 8.14 6.99
N PHE A 92 6.92 7.29 7.94
CA PHE A 92 7.81 6.86 9.02
C PHE A 92 9.02 6.07 8.49
N ALA A 93 8.80 5.12 7.57
CA ALA A 93 9.86 4.34 6.96
C ALA A 93 10.86 5.22 6.17
N LYS A 94 10.37 6.22 5.44
CA LYS A 94 11.23 7.19 4.74
C LYS A 94 12.09 8.01 5.70
N ASN A 95 11.54 8.39 6.85
CA ASN A 95 12.27 9.14 7.87
C ASN A 95 13.36 8.29 8.56
N LEU A 96 13.15 6.98 8.74
CA LEU A 96 14.17 6.08 9.28
C LEU A 96 15.36 5.90 8.32
N ILE A 97 15.10 5.72 7.03
CA ILE A 97 16.14 5.55 5.99
C ILE A 97 17.00 6.82 5.84
N PHE A 98 16.44 8.00 6.15
CA PHE A 98 17.19 9.25 6.14
C PHE A 98 18.18 9.39 7.33
N GLN A 99 17.94 8.70 8.45
CA GLN A 99 18.81 8.79 9.63
C GLN A 99 20.09 7.93 9.53
N GLU A 100 20.09 6.85 8.75
CA GLU A 100 21.29 6.01 8.53
C GLU A 100 22.29 6.63 7.54
N ASN A 101 21.84 7.49 6.61
CA ASN A 101 22.72 8.10 5.60
C ASN A 101 23.53 9.32 6.12
N GLN A 102 23.51 9.60 7.42
CA GLN A 102 24.29 10.69 8.05
C GLN A 102 25.49 10.22 8.89
N THR A 103 25.80 8.92 8.97
CA THR A 103 26.93 8.41 9.78
C THR A 103 28.14 7.87 8.99
N GLU A 104 28.15 7.96 7.65
CA GLU A 104 29.20 7.33 6.83
C GLU A 104 30.09 8.30 6.03
N ASN A 105 29.88 9.62 6.11
CA ASN A 105 30.75 10.59 5.44
C ASN A 105 31.56 11.38 6.47
N GLY A 106 32.68 10.78 6.90
CA GLY A 106 33.61 11.41 7.81
C GLY A 106 34.98 10.75 7.84
N VAL A 107 35.69 10.69 6.70
CA VAL A 107 37.16 10.87 6.61
C VAL A 107 37.52 11.30 5.18
N GLU A 108 37.58 12.61 4.90
CA GLU A 108 38.36 13.12 3.77
C GLU A 108 39.84 13.08 4.18
N GLY A 109 40.60 12.18 3.54
CA GLY A 109 42.05 12.14 3.64
C GLY A 109 42.67 13.22 2.77
N GLN A 110 43.22 14.26 3.40
CA GLN A 110 44.12 15.22 2.76
C GLN A 110 45.47 14.53 2.49
N LYS A 111 45.82 14.30 1.21
CA LYS A 111 47.18 13.96 0.79
C LYS A 111 47.42 14.27 -0.68
N ASP A 112 47.77 15.52 -0.95
CA ASP A 112 48.62 15.94 -2.05
C ASP A 112 49.53 17.00 -1.41
N GLY A 113 50.84 16.80 -1.20
CA GLY A 113 51.82 16.49 -2.22
C GLY A 113 52.71 17.72 -2.41
N MET A 114 53.40 18.13 -1.34
CA MET A 114 54.46 19.15 -1.38
C MET A 114 55.60 18.62 -2.25
N LYS A 115 55.92 19.31 -3.34
CA LYS A 115 57.16 19.11 -4.08
C LYS A 115 57.97 20.39 -3.98
N ASP A 116 59.04 20.29 -3.21
CA ASP A 116 60.12 21.25 -3.11
C ASP A 116 60.98 21.09 -4.37
N GLU A 117 61.25 22.16 -5.12
CA GLU A 117 62.58 22.44 -5.68
C GLU A 117 62.67 23.88 -6.21
N ASP A 118 63.80 24.50 -5.88
CA ASP A 118 64.25 25.88 -6.04
C ASP A 118 64.11 26.53 -7.43
N THR A 119 64.04 27.86 -7.48
CA THR A 119 65.05 28.71 -8.15
C THR A 119 64.81 30.21 -7.88
N LEU A 120 65.61 30.73 -6.94
CA LEU A 120 66.50 31.89 -7.12
C LEU A 120 65.95 33.23 -7.69
N ILE A 121 65.86 34.22 -6.79
CA ILE A 121 66.39 35.60 -6.86
C ILE A 121 66.21 36.39 -8.18
N SER A 122 65.51 37.55 -8.10
CA SER A 122 66.16 38.85 -8.33
C SER A 122 65.32 40.05 -7.91
N LEU A 123 66.04 40.90 -7.17
CA LEU A 123 65.73 42.26 -6.74
C LEU A 123 65.80 43.26 -7.92
N LYS A 124 65.07 44.39 -7.76
CA LYS A 124 65.26 45.74 -8.37
C LYS A 124 64.79 45.96 -9.82
N ALA A 125 63.83 46.87 -9.97
CA ALA A 125 64.04 48.22 -10.51
C ALA A 125 62.86 49.13 -10.10
#